data_AF-A0A961U043-F1
#
_entry.id   AF-A0A961U043-F1
#
_cell.length_a   1.000
_cell.length_b   1.000
_cell.length_c   1.000
_cell.angle_alpha   90.00
_cell.angle_beta   90.00
_cell.angle_gamma   90.00
#
_symmetry.space_group_name_H-M   'P 1'
#
loop_
_entity.id
_entity.type
_entity.pdbx_description
1 polymer ?
#
loop_
_entity_poly.entity_id
_entity_poly.type
_entity_poly.pdbx_seq_one_letter_code
_entity_poly.pdbx_strand_id
1 'polypeptide(L)'
;SLTQAVQFGLRDKQVNGKQFEIVVPLVSDLMAKGAGAAMKGIYGTSNWDWQLQDAGSQAFTKSFGAKYGQPPSQAAHTSYVQTLLYADACERAGTFYPPEVIKSLEDYDFDGLGNGPTTYRGSDHQCFKDVLVVQGKETPANPFDLLEVVDTASKDSVTYDPAIFGGELGPYEPNKCT
;
A
#
# COMPACT_ATOMS: atom_id res chain seq x y z
N SER A 1 -16.79 2.36 12.09
CA SER A 1 -15.89 1.28 11.64
C SER A 1 -16.61 0.36 10.67
N LEU A 2 -15.90 -0.49 9.91
CA LEU A 2 -16.53 -1.47 9.00
C LEU A 2 -17.52 -2.37 9.74
N THR A 3 -17.13 -2.87 10.92
CA THR A 3 -17.98 -3.69 11.78
C THR A 3 -19.30 -2.97 12.12
N GLN A 4 -19.25 -1.69 12.48
CA GLN A 4 -20.46 -0.90 12.78
C GLN A 4 -21.35 -0.70 11.54
N ALA A 5 -20.75 -0.42 10.37
CA ALA A 5 -21.50 -0.27 9.12
C ALA A 5 -22.28 -1.55 8.75
N VAL A 6 -21.63 -2.71 8.90
CA VAL A 6 -22.26 -4.01 8.69
C VAL A 6 -23.33 -4.29 9.75
N GLN A 7 -23.07 -3.98 11.03
CA GLN A 7 -24.05 -4.13 12.11
C GLN A 7 -25.29 -3.25 11.93
N PHE A 8 -25.16 -2.08 11.31
CA PHE A 8 -26.29 -1.21 10.96
C PHE A 8 -27.05 -1.68 9.71
N GLY A 9 -26.73 -2.85 9.15
CA GLY A 9 -27.43 -3.43 8.00
C GLY A 9 -27.16 -2.69 6.70
N LEU A 10 -26.07 -1.90 6.61
CA LEU A 10 -25.77 -1.16 5.38
C LEU A 10 -25.47 -2.08 4.19
N ARG A 11 -25.01 -3.32 4.45
CA ARG A 11 -24.79 -4.33 3.42
C ARG A 11 -26.09 -4.85 2.80
N ASP A 12 -27.19 -4.87 3.54
CA ASP A 12 -28.48 -5.36 3.03
C ASP A 12 -29.36 -4.20 2.50
N LYS A 13 -28.86 -2.97 2.61
CA LYS A 13 -29.61 -1.77 2.27
C LYS A 13 -29.69 -1.61 0.75
N GLN A 14 -30.90 -1.40 0.24
CA GLN A 14 -31.10 -0.89 -1.11
C GLN A 14 -31.35 0.62 -1.10
N VAL A 15 -30.73 1.33 -2.04
CA VAL A 15 -30.94 2.77 -2.28
C VAL A 15 -31.19 2.96 -3.77
N ASN A 16 -32.33 3.55 -4.14
CA ASN A 16 -32.73 3.79 -5.53
C ASN A 16 -32.69 2.52 -6.42
N GLY A 17 -33.11 1.37 -5.88
CA GLY A 17 -33.11 0.08 -6.59
C GLY A 17 -31.72 -0.52 -6.82
N LYS A 18 -30.68 0.03 -6.18
CA LYS A 18 -29.31 -0.50 -6.22
C LYS A 18 -28.90 -0.98 -4.84
N GLN A 19 -28.09 -2.05 -4.83
CA GLN A 19 -27.43 -2.52 -3.63
C GLN A 19 -26.47 -1.44 -3.11
N PHE A 20 -26.54 -1.15 -1.82
CA PHE A 20 -25.55 -0.30 -1.17
C PHE A 20 -24.27 -1.11 -0.99
N GLU A 21 -23.17 -0.58 -1.54
CA GLU A 21 -21.84 -1.19 -1.47
C GLU A 21 -20.96 -0.43 -0.48
N ILE A 22 -20.19 -1.16 0.31
CA ILE A 22 -19.16 -0.60 1.19
C ILE A 22 -17.81 -0.85 0.52
N VAL A 23 -17.06 0.23 0.29
CA VAL A 23 -15.69 0.17 -0.23
C VAL A 23 -14.75 0.77 0.80
N VAL A 24 -13.67 0.07 1.11
CA VAL A 24 -12.67 0.51 2.10
C VAL A 24 -11.41 1.00 1.37
N PRO A 25 -11.07 2.32 1.45
CA PRO A 25 -9.98 2.91 0.66
C PRO A 25 -8.55 2.43 0.98
N LEU A 26 -8.39 1.59 2.01
CA LEU A 26 -7.16 0.89 2.32
C LEU A 26 -7.49 -0.31 3.21
N VAL A 27 -7.14 -1.51 2.75
CA VAL A 27 -7.31 -2.75 3.49
C VAL A 27 -5.97 -3.46 3.58
N SER A 28 -5.69 -4.03 4.75
CA SER A 28 -4.58 -4.94 4.96
C SER A 28 -5.09 -6.23 5.58
N ASP A 29 -4.34 -7.32 5.50
CA ASP A 29 -4.68 -8.59 6.16
C ASP A 29 -4.92 -8.42 7.66
N LEU A 30 -4.18 -7.51 8.32
CA LEU A 30 -4.36 -7.21 9.73
C LEU A 30 -5.72 -6.55 10.01
N MET A 31 -6.12 -5.59 9.16
CA MET A 31 -7.43 -4.95 9.25
C MET A 31 -8.56 -5.94 8.94
N ALA A 32 -8.39 -6.76 7.89
CA ALA A 32 -9.32 -7.82 7.52
C ALA A 32 -9.52 -8.82 8.66
N LYS A 33 -8.42 -9.24 9.30
CA LYS A 33 -8.44 -10.12 10.47
C LYS A 33 -9.20 -9.52 11.63
N GLY A 34 -9.00 -8.23 11.90
CA GLY A 34 -9.72 -7.50 12.96
C GLY A 34 -11.22 -7.32 12.66
N ALA A 35 -11.60 -7.14 11.40
CA ALA A 35 -12.98 -7.04 10.96
C ALA A 35 -13.72 -8.39 10.94
N GLY A 36 -12.99 -9.50 10.79
CA GLY A 36 -13.55 -10.85 10.79
C GLY A 36 -14.61 -11.03 9.70
N ALA A 37 -15.76 -11.60 10.07
CA ALA A 37 -16.86 -11.87 9.13
C ALA A 37 -17.39 -10.60 8.42
N ALA A 38 -17.20 -9.41 9.00
CA ALA A 38 -17.61 -8.15 8.38
C ALA A 38 -16.82 -7.81 7.10
N MET A 39 -15.64 -8.42 6.90
CA MET A 39 -14.81 -8.18 5.71
C MET A 39 -15.25 -8.98 4.48
N LYS A 40 -15.98 -10.09 4.66
CA LYS A 40 -16.38 -10.97 3.54
C LYS A 40 -17.08 -10.18 2.44
N GLY A 41 -16.71 -10.36 1.18
CA GLY A 41 -17.30 -9.68 0.03
C GLY A 41 -17.09 -8.16 -0.04
N ILE A 42 -16.50 -7.53 0.99
CA ILE A 42 -16.23 -6.09 1.00
C ILE A 42 -15.05 -5.79 0.09
N TYR A 43 -15.25 -4.85 -0.82
CA TYR A 43 -14.18 -4.33 -1.67
C TYR A 43 -13.31 -3.35 -0.89
N GLY A 44 -12.03 -3.33 -1.24
CA GLY A 44 -11.13 -2.28 -0.84
C GLY A 44 -9.93 -2.21 -1.75
N THR A 45 -8.95 -1.43 -1.34
CA THR A 45 -7.70 -1.28 -2.07
C THR A 45 -6.52 -1.65 -1.19
N SER A 46 -5.48 -2.20 -1.82
CA SER A 46 -4.22 -2.53 -1.18
C SER A 46 -3.06 -2.09 -2.08
N ASN A 47 -1.97 -1.64 -1.49
CA ASN A 47 -0.73 -1.29 -2.17
C ASN A 47 0.19 -2.50 -2.40
N TRP A 48 -0.10 -3.64 -1.77
CA TRP A 48 0.67 -4.88 -1.89
C TRP A 48 -0.08 -6.08 -1.26
N ASP A 49 0.11 -7.28 -1.81
CA ASP A 49 -0.41 -8.54 -1.24
C ASP A 49 0.68 -9.61 -1.22
N TRP A 50 0.76 -10.40 -0.15
CA TRP A 50 1.80 -11.41 0.04
C TRP A 50 1.68 -12.60 -0.92
N GLN A 51 0.51 -12.76 -1.55
CA GLN A 51 0.21 -13.79 -2.56
C GLN A 51 0.61 -13.37 -3.97
N LEU A 52 1.14 -12.15 -4.17
CA LEU A 52 1.67 -11.75 -5.47
C LEU A 52 2.80 -12.69 -5.91
N GLN A 53 2.81 -13.01 -7.20
CA GLN A 53 3.68 -14.03 -7.78
C GLN A 53 4.96 -13.47 -8.39
N ASP A 54 5.20 -12.16 -8.30
CA ASP A 54 6.47 -11.58 -8.73
C ASP A 54 7.64 -12.02 -7.81
N ALA A 55 8.87 -11.92 -8.32
CA ALA A 55 10.04 -12.41 -7.61
C ALA A 55 10.30 -11.69 -6.27
N GLY A 56 10.05 -10.37 -6.21
CA GLY A 56 10.25 -9.57 -5.01
C GLY A 56 9.29 -9.97 -3.90
N SER A 57 8.01 -10.13 -4.23
CA SER A 57 6.98 -10.58 -3.29
C SER A 57 7.24 -12.00 -2.81
N GLN A 58 7.59 -12.95 -3.70
CA GLN A 58 7.93 -14.31 -3.30
C GLN A 58 9.15 -14.36 -2.36
N ALA A 59 10.20 -13.59 -2.66
CA ALA A 59 11.41 -13.53 -1.82
C ALA A 59 11.12 -12.95 -0.43
N PHE A 60 10.34 -11.86 -0.38
CA PHE A 60 9.96 -11.24 0.89
C PHE A 60 9.03 -12.14 1.70
N THR A 61 7.96 -12.69 1.10
CA THR A 61 7.04 -13.60 1.77
C THR A 61 7.76 -14.83 2.33
N LYS A 62 8.67 -15.43 1.55
CA LYS A 62 9.47 -16.59 2.01
C LYS A 62 10.37 -16.23 3.19
N SER A 63 11.14 -15.15 3.09
CA SER A 63 12.10 -14.77 4.14
C SER A 63 11.39 -14.31 5.42
N PHE A 64 10.31 -13.53 5.28
CA PHE A 64 9.49 -13.09 6.40
C PHE A 64 8.79 -14.29 7.08
N GLY A 65 8.18 -15.18 6.31
CA GLY A 65 7.55 -16.40 6.82
C GLY A 65 8.51 -17.32 7.57
N ALA A 66 9.74 -17.49 7.07
CA ALA A 66 10.78 -18.27 7.76
C ALA A 66 11.17 -17.67 9.12
N LYS A 67 11.17 -16.34 9.25
CA LYS A 67 11.55 -15.65 10.50
C LYS A 67 10.40 -15.54 11.50
N TYR A 68 9.19 -15.27 11.03
CA TYR A 68 8.05 -14.90 11.88
C TYR A 68 6.92 -15.93 11.91
N GLY A 69 6.99 -16.99 11.11
CA GLY A 69 6.01 -18.08 11.09
C GLY A 69 4.65 -17.71 10.51
N GLN A 70 4.53 -16.57 9.82
CA GLN A 70 3.31 -16.08 9.20
C GLN A 70 3.64 -15.24 7.94
N PRO A 71 2.71 -15.08 7.00
CA PRO A 71 2.88 -14.14 5.89
C PRO A 71 3.05 -12.69 6.38
N PRO A 72 3.82 -11.86 5.66
CA PRO A 72 3.94 -10.43 5.96
C PRO A 72 2.64 -9.67 5.67
N SER A 73 2.44 -8.57 6.39
CA SER A 73 1.45 -7.56 6.00
C SER A 73 2.04 -6.57 5.00
N GLN A 74 1.17 -5.87 4.26
CA GLN A 74 1.59 -4.71 3.46
C GLN A 74 2.41 -3.69 4.25
N ALA A 75 2.08 -3.44 5.53
CA ALA A 75 2.83 -2.49 6.34
C ALA A 75 4.28 -2.97 6.56
N ALA A 76 4.48 -4.27 6.82
CA ALA A 76 5.81 -4.86 6.95
C ALA A 76 6.58 -4.77 5.62
N HIS A 77 5.92 -5.07 4.50
CA HIS A 77 6.52 -4.91 3.16
C HIS A 77 6.92 -3.46 2.90
N THR A 78 6.02 -2.50 3.15
CA THR A 78 6.27 -1.07 2.95
C THR A 78 7.45 -0.61 3.79
N SER A 79 7.49 -0.92 5.08
CA SER A 79 8.63 -0.55 5.94
C SER A 79 9.95 -1.15 5.46
N TYR A 80 9.95 -2.41 5.01
CA TYR A 80 11.14 -3.08 4.51
C TYR A 80 11.65 -2.42 3.21
N VAL A 81 10.76 -2.24 2.23
CA VAL A 81 11.08 -1.66 0.92
C VAL A 81 11.53 -0.20 1.05
N GLN A 82 10.85 0.61 1.87
CA GLN A 82 11.26 2.00 2.12
C GLN A 82 12.65 2.10 2.75
N THR A 83 13.00 1.15 3.64
CA THR A 83 14.35 1.10 4.23
C THR A 83 15.41 0.80 3.17
N LEU A 84 15.14 -0.15 2.28
CA LEU A 84 16.03 -0.47 1.16
C LEU A 84 16.20 0.71 0.20
N LEU A 85 15.10 1.40 -0.12
CA LEU A 85 15.13 2.55 -1.04
C LEU A 85 15.83 3.77 -0.44
N TYR A 86 15.70 3.99 0.87
CA TYR A 86 16.50 4.99 1.55
C TYR A 86 17.99 4.65 1.51
N ALA A 87 18.37 3.39 1.77
CA ALA A 87 19.76 2.94 1.69
C ALA A 87 20.33 3.10 0.27
N ASP A 88 19.59 2.66 -0.75
CA ASP A 88 19.93 2.86 -2.16
C ASP A 88 20.11 4.34 -2.50
N ALA A 89 19.20 5.21 -2.04
CA ALA A 89 19.32 6.65 -2.26
C ALA A 89 20.57 7.24 -1.59
N CYS A 90 20.92 6.81 -0.38
CA CYS A 90 22.16 7.23 0.28
C CYS A 90 23.40 6.75 -0.48
N GLU A 91 23.39 5.53 -1.01
CA GLU A 91 24.48 4.99 -1.83
C GLU A 91 24.63 5.75 -3.15
N ARG A 92 23.51 6.00 -3.86
CA ARG A 92 23.49 6.79 -5.10
C ARG A 92 23.93 8.24 -4.88
N ALA A 93 23.53 8.84 -3.75
CA ALA A 93 23.95 10.19 -3.35
C ALA A 93 25.41 10.25 -2.87
N GLY A 94 25.97 9.12 -2.43
CA GLY A 94 27.28 9.04 -1.78
C GLY A 94 27.35 9.74 -0.43
N THR A 95 26.20 9.97 0.23
CA THR A 95 26.10 10.76 1.46
C THR A 95 24.83 10.47 2.24
N PHE A 96 24.82 10.83 3.52
CA PHE A 96 23.62 10.87 4.36
C PHE A 96 23.06 12.30 4.53
N TYR A 97 23.61 13.28 3.82
CA TYR A 97 23.13 14.66 3.89
C TYR A 97 21.72 14.77 3.28
N PRO A 98 20.66 15.13 4.04
CA PRO A 98 19.28 14.95 3.60
C PRO A 98 18.92 15.61 2.26
N PRO A 99 19.35 16.84 1.94
CA PRO A 99 19.03 17.45 0.64
C PRO A 99 19.53 16.66 -0.56
N GLU A 100 20.68 15.99 -0.45
CA GLU A 100 21.23 15.18 -1.55
C GLU A 100 20.53 13.82 -1.65
N VAL A 101 20.08 13.28 -0.51
CA VAL A 101 19.25 12.07 -0.48
C VAL A 101 17.86 12.36 -1.06
N ILE A 102 17.24 13.50 -0.72
CA ILE A 102 15.96 13.96 -1.29
C ILE A 102 16.07 14.06 -2.81
N LYS A 103 17.06 14.81 -3.32
CA LYS A 103 17.29 14.93 -4.77
C LYS A 103 17.50 13.58 -5.46
N SER A 104 18.06 12.59 -4.77
CA SER A 104 18.24 11.25 -5.31
C SER A 104 16.95 10.42 -5.34
N LEU A 105 15.96 10.78 -4.53
CA LEU A 105 14.63 10.14 -4.48
C LEU A 105 13.60 10.84 -5.38
N GLU A 106 13.78 12.12 -5.68
CA GLU A 106 12.86 12.89 -6.53
C GLU A 106 12.90 12.42 -7.99
N ASP A 107 11.70 12.20 -8.55
CA ASP A 107 11.47 11.66 -9.89
C ASP A 107 12.20 10.32 -10.15
N TYR A 108 12.38 9.55 -9.07
CA TYR A 108 13.02 8.24 -9.14
C TYR A 108 12.03 7.14 -9.50
N ASP A 109 12.32 6.42 -10.59
CA ASP A 109 11.60 5.22 -11.01
C ASP A 109 12.33 3.96 -10.54
N PHE A 110 11.57 3.00 -9.99
CA PHE A 110 12.11 1.72 -9.54
C PHE A 110 11.10 0.57 -9.67
N ASP A 111 11.61 -0.67 -9.64
CA ASP A 111 10.83 -1.92 -9.69
C ASP A 111 11.61 -3.06 -9.02
N GLY A 112 11.03 -4.27 -8.97
CA GLY A 112 11.67 -5.50 -8.51
C GLY A 112 11.50 -5.79 -7.01
N LEU A 113 10.88 -4.87 -6.26
CA LEU A 113 10.66 -4.98 -4.82
C LEU A 113 9.25 -5.50 -4.46
N GLY A 114 8.49 -5.98 -5.44
CA GLY A 114 7.15 -6.56 -5.27
C GLY A 114 5.99 -5.58 -5.36
N ASN A 115 6.29 -4.30 -5.52
CA ASN A 115 5.32 -3.22 -5.71
C ASN A 115 5.05 -2.88 -7.19
N GLY A 116 5.70 -3.58 -8.12
CA GLY A 116 5.67 -3.25 -9.55
C GLY A 116 6.39 -1.92 -9.87
N PRO A 117 6.37 -1.51 -11.16
CA PRO A 117 6.94 -0.23 -11.59
C PRO A 117 6.34 0.94 -10.78
N THR A 118 7.21 1.71 -10.14
CA THR A 118 6.82 2.74 -9.18
C THR A 118 7.65 4.01 -9.39
N THR A 119 7.03 5.17 -9.20
CA THR A 119 7.67 6.48 -9.28
C THR A 119 7.53 7.21 -7.95
N TYR A 120 8.61 7.81 -7.47
CA TYR A 120 8.56 8.86 -6.44
C TYR A 120 8.52 10.22 -7.13
N ARG A 121 7.33 10.82 -7.21
CA ARG A 121 7.15 12.09 -7.90
C ARG A 121 7.81 13.21 -7.08
N GLY A 122 8.69 13.98 -7.71
CA GLY A 122 9.46 15.02 -7.03
C GLY A 122 8.61 16.22 -6.57
N SER A 123 7.54 16.56 -7.29
CA SER A 123 6.75 17.78 -7.03
C SER A 123 5.99 17.78 -5.71
N ASP A 124 5.68 16.61 -5.14
CA ASP A 124 4.89 16.45 -3.91
C ASP A 124 5.34 15.27 -3.04
N HIS A 125 6.46 14.63 -3.39
CA HIS A 125 7.03 13.45 -2.71
C HIS A 125 6.06 12.26 -2.59
N GLN A 126 5.05 12.19 -3.46
CA GLN A 126 4.10 11.10 -3.48
C GLN A 126 4.64 9.91 -4.28
N CYS A 127 4.44 8.72 -3.73
CA CYS A 127 4.72 7.45 -4.39
C CYS A 127 3.52 7.02 -5.26
N PHE A 128 3.77 6.74 -6.54
CA PHE A 128 2.78 6.28 -7.51
C PHE A 128 3.14 4.94 -8.13
N LYS A 129 2.17 4.04 -8.13
CA LYS A 129 2.22 2.69 -8.67
C LYS A 129 0.81 2.18 -8.91
N ASP A 130 0.71 1.01 -9.52
CA ASP A 130 -0.55 0.28 -9.59
C ASP A 130 -1.08 -0.03 -8.16
N VAL A 131 -2.39 0.07 -8.00
CA VAL A 131 -3.10 -0.19 -6.74
C VAL A 131 -3.98 -1.41 -6.92
N LEU A 132 -3.83 -2.39 -6.03
CA LEU A 132 -4.63 -3.61 -6.06
C LEU A 132 -6.05 -3.30 -5.60
N VAL A 133 -7.04 -3.79 -6.33
CA VAL A 133 -8.41 -3.91 -5.85
C VAL A 133 -8.52 -5.28 -5.20
N VAL A 134 -8.90 -5.29 -3.93
CA VAL A 134 -9.04 -6.51 -3.14
C VAL A 134 -10.47 -6.70 -2.68
N GLN A 135 -10.85 -7.95 -2.46
CA GLN A 135 -12.12 -8.32 -1.86
C GLN A 135 -11.87 -9.24 -0.67
N GLY A 136 -12.64 -9.08 0.40
CA GLY A 136 -12.61 -10.06 1.49
C GLY A 136 -13.14 -11.42 1.02
N LYS A 137 -12.36 -12.48 1.20
CA LYS A 137 -12.73 -13.83 0.79
C LYS A 137 -13.97 -14.30 1.54
N GLU A 138 -14.94 -14.87 0.82
CA GLU A 138 -16.12 -15.48 1.43
C GLU A 138 -15.76 -16.74 2.24
N THR A 139 -14.79 -17.52 1.74
CA THR A 139 -14.29 -18.75 2.36
C THR A 139 -12.75 -18.74 2.44
N PRO A 140 -12.16 -18.10 3.47
CA PRO A 140 -10.72 -18.14 3.72
C PRO A 140 -10.19 -19.57 3.91
N ALA A 141 -9.09 -19.92 3.24
CA ALA A 141 -8.48 -21.26 3.39
C ALA A 141 -7.75 -21.42 4.74
N ASN A 142 -7.27 -20.32 5.32
CA ASN A 142 -6.57 -20.28 6.60
C ASN A 142 -6.67 -18.87 7.24
N PRO A 143 -6.22 -18.66 8.49
CA PRO A 143 -6.35 -17.38 9.19
C PRO A 143 -5.60 -16.18 8.59
N PHE A 144 -4.75 -16.40 7.58
CA PHE A 144 -4.01 -15.35 6.85
C PHE A 144 -4.54 -15.14 5.43
N ASP A 145 -5.39 -16.05 4.94
CA ASP A 145 -5.93 -16.02 3.59
C ASP A 145 -7.26 -15.26 3.52
N LEU A 146 -7.22 -13.98 3.86
CA LEU A 146 -8.44 -13.19 4.13
C LEU A 146 -8.89 -12.33 2.96
N LEU A 147 -7.97 -12.01 2.06
CA LEU A 147 -8.21 -11.13 0.90
C LEU A 147 -7.85 -11.88 -0.39
N GLU A 148 -8.55 -11.55 -1.45
CA GLU A 148 -8.18 -11.88 -2.82
C GLU A 148 -8.02 -10.60 -3.64
N VAL A 149 -6.99 -10.57 -4.49
CA VAL A 149 -6.84 -9.54 -5.51
C VAL A 149 -7.79 -9.87 -6.65
N VAL A 150 -8.72 -8.96 -6.93
CA VAL A 150 -9.79 -9.15 -7.92
C VAL A 150 -9.63 -8.26 -9.14
N ASP A 151 -8.87 -7.17 -9.02
CA ASP A 151 -8.55 -6.25 -10.11
C ASP A 151 -7.33 -5.39 -9.72
N THR A 152 -6.86 -4.55 -10.64
CA THR A 152 -5.79 -3.58 -10.42
C THR A 152 -6.15 -2.25 -11.06
N ALA A 153 -6.11 -1.17 -10.28
CA ALA A 153 -6.16 0.19 -10.81
C ALA A 153 -4.75 0.62 -11.25
N SER A 154 -4.61 1.09 -12.49
CA SER A 154 -3.31 1.49 -13.01
C SER A 154 -2.76 2.74 -12.33
N LYS A 155 -1.44 2.89 -12.28
CA LYS A 155 -0.73 4.09 -11.83
C LYS A 155 -1.34 5.36 -12.42
N ASP A 156 -1.57 5.38 -13.73
CA ASP A 156 -2.12 6.54 -14.43
C ASP A 156 -3.52 6.91 -13.94
N SER A 157 -4.37 5.91 -13.64
CA SER A 157 -5.74 6.14 -13.16
C SER A 157 -5.80 6.68 -11.73
N VAL A 158 -4.79 6.38 -10.90
CA VAL A 158 -4.70 6.83 -9.51
C VAL A 158 -3.80 8.05 -9.33
N THR A 159 -3.14 8.50 -10.39
CA THR A 159 -2.30 9.69 -10.39
C THR A 159 -3.17 10.94 -10.52
N TYR A 160 -2.92 11.91 -9.65
CA TYR A 160 -3.64 13.19 -9.62
C TYR A 160 -2.68 14.36 -9.79
N ASP A 161 -3.20 15.52 -10.19
CA ASP A 161 -2.44 16.77 -10.22
C ASP A 161 -2.03 17.13 -8.78
N PRO A 162 -0.73 17.30 -8.46
CA PRO A 162 -0.28 17.66 -7.11
C PRO A 162 -0.91 18.97 -6.60
N ALA A 163 -1.31 19.88 -7.49
CA ALA A 163 -1.90 21.15 -7.12
C ALA A 163 -3.25 21.04 -6.37
N ILE A 164 -3.93 19.88 -6.42
CA ILE A 164 -5.24 19.72 -5.75
C ILE A 164 -5.16 19.76 -4.23
N PHE A 165 -4.01 19.42 -3.65
CA PHE A 165 -3.81 19.42 -2.19
C PHE A 165 -3.10 20.69 -1.70
N GLY A 166 -2.38 21.39 -2.59
CA GLY A 166 -1.49 22.49 -2.23
C GLY A 166 -0.33 22.04 -1.32
N GLY A 167 0.47 23.00 -0.87
CA GLY A 167 1.58 22.76 0.07
C GLY A 167 2.95 23.12 -0.51
N GLU A 168 3.93 23.27 0.38
CA GLU A 168 5.33 23.51 0.06
C GLU A 168 6.18 22.41 0.68
N LEU A 169 7.10 21.83 -0.08
CA LEU A 169 8.01 20.75 0.37
C LEU A 169 9.03 21.21 1.42
N GLY A 170 9.10 22.52 1.68
CA GLY A 170 10.11 23.14 2.53
C GLY A 170 11.46 23.33 1.80
N PRO A 171 12.43 23.96 2.47
CA PRO A 171 13.73 24.25 1.88
C PRO A 171 14.64 23.01 1.87
N TYR A 172 15.58 22.98 0.91
CA TYR A 172 16.68 22.00 0.84
C TYR A 172 17.83 22.38 1.80
N GLU A 173 17.47 22.86 2.99
CA GLU A 173 18.38 23.29 4.04
C GLU A 173 17.95 22.62 5.35
N PRO A 174 18.73 21.67 5.89
CA PRO A 174 18.37 21.00 7.12
C PRO A 174 18.40 21.98 8.29
N ASN A 175 17.39 21.88 9.17
CA ASN A 175 17.45 22.56 10.45
C ASN A 175 18.69 22.10 11.22
N LYS A 176 19.48 23.05 11.69
CA LYS A 176 20.60 22.75 12.57
C LYS A 176 20.03 22.37 13.94
N CYS A 177 20.44 21.22 14.47
CA CYS A 177 20.25 20.93 15.88
C CYS A 177 21.10 21.93 16.68
N THR A 178 20.49 23.01 17.16
CA THR A 178 21.10 23.96 18.09
C THR A 178 20.81 23.57 19.52
#